data_AF-A0A8T3V1Z0-F1
#
_entry.id   AF-A0A8T3V1Z0-F1
#
_cell.length_a   1.000
_cell.length_b   1.000
_cell.length_c   1.000
_cell.angle_alpha   90.00
_cell.angle_beta   90.00
_cell.angle_gamma   90.00
#
_symmetry.space_group_name_H-M   'P 1'
#
loop_
_entity.id
_entity.type
_entity.pdbx_description
1 polymer ?
#
loop_
_entity_poly.entity_id
_entity_poly.type
_entity_poly.pdbx_seq_one_letter_code
_entity_poly.pdbx_strand_id
1 'polypeptide(L)'
;MSELKQLVEKFIELDDELNVIIEKELENSEELPESFEDDNKEQIEELGEIYHEIEHQVFHEEFIIVSNALSEEKEVVALIVSEEDEDEEFVIPVYTDEKEAEEAIAVFKEQFGENEFECDRKVGSEILADYSDDEGFIGLAINAPQWDFVIGSEDVHDCCE
;
A
#
# COMPACT_ATOMS: atom_id res chain seq x y z
N MET A 1 -3.68 0.23 -18.27
CA MET A 1 -3.87 0.68 -16.88
C MET A 1 -4.53 -0.52 -16.20
N SER A 2 -3.89 -1.10 -15.19
CA SER A 2 -4.47 -2.24 -14.45
C SER A 2 -5.78 -1.79 -13.78
N GLU A 3 -6.72 -2.73 -13.59
CA GLU A 3 -7.96 -2.51 -12.85
C GLU A 3 -7.66 -2.08 -11.40
N LEU A 4 -6.69 -2.73 -10.76
CA LEU A 4 -6.19 -2.35 -9.43
C LEU A 4 -5.71 -0.90 -9.40
N LYS A 5 -5.00 -0.45 -10.45
CA LYS A 5 -4.51 0.94 -10.55
C LYS A 5 -5.68 1.94 -10.48
N GLN A 6 -6.76 1.66 -11.19
CA GLN A 6 -7.94 2.54 -11.21
C GLN A 6 -8.69 2.53 -9.89
N LEU A 7 -8.77 1.38 -9.22
CA LEU A 7 -9.42 1.26 -7.93
C LEU A 7 -8.67 2.03 -6.85
N VAL A 8 -7.34 1.89 -6.78
CA VAL A 8 -6.51 2.62 -5.81
C VAL A 8 -6.53 4.13 -6.08
N GLU A 9 -6.43 4.57 -7.34
CA GLU A 9 -6.56 5.99 -7.69
C GLU A 9 -7.92 6.56 -7.24
N LYS A 10 -9.00 5.81 -7.47
CA LYS A 10 -10.34 6.22 -7.05
C LYS A 10 -10.49 6.23 -5.52
N PHE A 11 -9.90 5.26 -4.83
CA PHE A 11 -9.91 5.19 -3.36
C PHE A 11 -9.23 6.43 -2.78
N ILE A 12 -8.01 6.74 -3.23
CA ILE A 12 -7.25 7.91 -2.77
C ILE A 12 -8.04 9.20 -3.04
N GLU A 13 -8.63 9.36 -4.23
CA GLU A 13 -9.44 10.54 -4.56
C GLU A 13 -10.62 10.71 -3.59
N LEU A 14 -11.36 9.64 -3.31
CA LEU A 14 -12.51 9.69 -2.40
C LEU A 14 -12.10 9.87 -0.93
N ASP A 15 -10.99 9.28 -0.51
CA ASP A 15 -10.47 9.41 0.86
C ASP A 15 -9.96 10.84 1.11
N ASP A 16 -9.20 11.40 0.16
CA ASP A 16 -8.75 12.81 0.20
C ASP A 16 -9.94 13.78 0.26
N GLU A 17 -10.98 13.55 -0.55
CA GLU A 17 -12.19 14.36 -0.53
C GLU A 17 -12.89 14.30 0.85
N LEU A 18 -12.98 13.11 1.45
CA LEU A 18 -13.57 12.93 2.77
C LEU A 18 -12.71 13.58 3.87
N ASN A 19 -11.39 13.45 3.79
CA ASN A 19 -10.43 14.07 4.71
C ASN A 19 -10.56 15.59 4.71
N VAL A 20 -10.76 16.24 3.55
CA VAL A 20 -11.04 17.68 3.48
C VAL A 20 -12.30 18.07 4.24
N ILE A 21 -13.34 17.22 4.21
CA ILE A 21 -14.58 17.47 4.97
C ILE A 21 -14.32 17.30 6.47
N ILE A 22 -13.62 16.22 6.86
CA ILE A 22 -13.23 15.95 8.26
C ILE A 22 -12.44 17.11 8.84
N GLU A 23 -11.37 17.55 8.15
CA GLU A 23 -10.54 18.66 8.58
C GLU A 23 -11.36 19.93 8.78
N LYS A 24 -12.27 20.24 7.85
CA LYS A 24 -13.12 21.42 7.93
C LYS A 24 -14.12 21.36 9.09
N GLU A 25 -14.68 20.20 9.39
CA GLU A 25 -15.54 20.05 10.57
C GLU A 25 -14.73 20.19 11.86
N LEU A 26 -13.52 19.63 11.90
CA LEU A 26 -12.60 19.72 13.04
C LEU A 26 -11.97 21.12 13.23
N GLU A 27 -11.90 21.94 12.19
CA GLU A 27 -11.56 23.37 12.32
C GLU A 27 -12.61 24.13 13.15
N ASN A 28 -13.87 23.67 13.11
CA ASN A 28 -15.00 24.33 13.76
C ASN A 28 -15.41 23.66 15.09
N SER A 29 -14.93 22.45 15.38
CA SER A 29 -15.29 21.63 16.53
C SER A 29 -14.13 20.71 16.93
N GLU A 30 -13.93 20.42 18.22
CA GLU A 30 -12.88 19.47 18.64
C GLU A 30 -13.18 18.01 18.25
N GLU A 31 -14.45 17.71 17.93
CA GLU A 31 -14.95 16.39 17.58
C GLU A 31 -15.89 16.49 16.36
N LEU A 32 -15.96 15.41 15.57
CA LEU A 32 -16.90 15.31 14.46
C LEU A 32 -18.35 15.29 14.99
N PRO A 33 -19.31 15.89 14.28
CA PRO A 33 -20.71 15.85 14.69
C PRO A 33 -21.26 14.42 14.65
N GLU A 34 -22.19 14.09 15.54
CA GLU A 34 -22.84 12.75 15.55
C GLU A 34 -23.51 12.40 14.22
N SER A 35 -23.90 13.39 13.41
CA SER A 35 -24.49 13.18 12.08
C SER A 35 -23.46 12.95 10.98
N PHE A 36 -22.16 13.12 11.23
CA PHE A 36 -21.12 13.07 10.20
C PHE A 36 -21.15 11.78 9.39
N GLU A 37 -21.24 10.64 10.06
CA GLU A 37 -21.30 9.32 9.41
C GLU A 37 -22.56 9.18 8.55
N ASP A 38 -23.72 9.64 9.03
CA ASP A 38 -24.98 9.59 8.29
C ASP A 38 -24.97 10.55 7.09
N ASP A 39 -24.39 11.75 7.25
CA ASP A 39 -24.31 12.79 6.23
C ASP A 39 -23.37 12.40 5.08
N ASN A 40 -22.33 11.60 5.37
CA ASN A 40 -21.33 11.13 4.41
C ASN A 40 -21.42 9.62 4.12
N LYS A 41 -22.54 8.98 4.51
CA LYS A 41 -22.71 7.53 4.48
C LYS A 41 -22.42 6.91 3.11
N GLU A 42 -22.94 7.50 2.03
CA GLU A 42 -22.78 6.96 0.67
C GLU A 42 -21.29 6.90 0.28
N GLN A 43 -20.51 7.92 0.62
CA GLN A 43 -19.07 7.96 0.32
C GLN A 43 -18.28 6.99 1.19
N ILE A 44 -18.61 6.86 2.48
CA ILE A 44 -17.98 5.89 3.39
C ILE A 44 -18.27 4.45 2.94
N GLU A 45 -19.52 4.16 2.55
CA GLU A 45 -19.90 2.86 2.00
C GLU A 45 -19.16 2.59 0.67
N GLU A 46 -19.06 3.58 -0.22
CA GLU A 46 -18.32 3.45 -1.48
C GLU A 46 -16.81 3.21 -1.26
N LEU A 47 -16.19 3.91 -0.30
CA LEU A 47 -14.80 3.66 0.10
C LEU A 47 -14.59 2.22 0.57
N GLY A 48 -15.50 1.72 1.41
CA GLY A 48 -15.46 0.34 1.90
C GLY A 48 -15.61 -0.70 0.78
N GLU A 49 -16.52 -0.47 -0.18
CA GLU A 49 -16.68 -1.35 -1.34
C GLU A 49 -15.44 -1.37 -2.23
N ILE A 50 -14.84 -0.20 -2.49
CA ILE A 50 -13.60 -0.10 -3.28
C ILE A 50 -12.44 -0.76 -2.56
N TYR A 51 -12.28 -0.53 -1.25
CA TYR A 51 -11.22 -1.15 -0.45
C TYR A 51 -11.32 -2.68 -0.51
N HIS A 52 -12.53 -3.22 -0.36
CA HIS A 52 -12.76 -4.66 -0.47
C HIS A 52 -12.45 -5.22 -1.87
N GLU A 53 -12.73 -4.46 -2.93
CA GLU A 53 -12.33 -4.85 -4.28
C GLU A 53 -10.81 -4.82 -4.47
N ILE A 54 -10.13 -3.84 -3.86
CA ILE A 54 -8.66 -3.76 -3.85
C ILE A 54 -8.07 -4.98 -3.14
N GLU A 55 -8.57 -5.37 -1.97
CA GLU A 55 -8.11 -6.58 -1.24
C GLU A 55 -8.09 -7.81 -2.16
N HIS A 56 -9.20 -8.07 -2.85
CA HIS A 56 -9.30 -9.18 -3.80
C HIS A 56 -8.31 -9.05 -4.96
N GLN A 57 -8.22 -7.87 -5.56
CA GLN A 57 -7.35 -7.64 -6.70
C GLN A 57 -5.87 -7.80 -6.31
N VAL A 58 -5.45 -7.26 -5.17
CA VAL A 58 -4.08 -7.40 -4.64
C VAL A 58 -3.73 -8.87 -4.41
N PHE A 59 -4.65 -9.67 -3.90
CA PHE A 59 -4.39 -11.11 -3.67
C PHE A 59 -3.98 -11.86 -4.96
N HIS A 60 -4.59 -11.51 -6.10
CA HIS A 60 -4.43 -12.21 -7.38
C HIS A 60 -3.50 -11.51 -8.38
N GLU A 61 -3.20 -10.22 -8.19
CA GLU A 61 -2.40 -9.43 -9.13
C GLU A 61 -0.92 -9.85 -9.10
N GLU A 62 -0.29 -9.83 -10.29
CA GLU A 62 1.15 -9.99 -10.41
C GLU A 62 1.83 -8.63 -10.25
N PHE A 63 2.64 -8.50 -9.20
CA PHE A 63 3.41 -7.30 -8.94
C PHE A 63 4.87 -7.46 -9.36
N ILE A 64 5.49 -6.32 -9.60
CA ILE A 64 6.93 -6.20 -9.64
C ILE A 64 7.42 -5.85 -8.23
N ILE A 65 8.40 -6.59 -7.73
CA ILE A 65 9.11 -6.30 -6.48
C ILE A 65 10.56 -5.94 -6.82
N VAL A 66 11.17 -5.13 -5.96
CA VAL A 66 12.55 -4.67 -6.12
C VAL A 66 13.43 -5.30 -5.05
N SER A 67 14.56 -5.86 -5.44
CA SER A 67 15.54 -6.47 -4.53
C SER A 67 16.94 -5.92 -4.77
N ASN A 68 17.81 -6.06 -3.76
CA ASN A 68 19.22 -5.70 -3.88
C ASN A 68 19.98 -6.84 -4.60
N ALA A 69 20.37 -6.59 -5.85
CA ALA A 69 21.09 -7.52 -6.71
C ALA A 69 22.50 -7.87 -6.20
N LEU A 70 23.07 -7.05 -5.31
CA LEU A 70 24.37 -7.31 -4.69
C LEU A 70 24.26 -8.14 -3.40
N SER A 71 23.05 -8.34 -2.86
CA SER A 71 22.83 -9.17 -1.67
C SER A 71 22.96 -10.64 -2.03
N GLU A 72 23.74 -11.41 -1.25
CA GLU A 72 23.87 -12.86 -1.44
C GLU A 72 22.52 -13.59 -1.26
N GLU A 73 21.62 -12.99 -0.49
CA GLU A 73 20.27 -13.52 -0.20
C GLU A 73 19.17 -12.85 -1.04
N LYS A 74 19.51 -11.94 -1.97
CA LYS A 74 18.55 -11.16 -2.78
C LYS A 74 17.46 -10.50 -1.94
N GLU A 75 17.88 -9.81 -0.87
CA GLU A 75 16.96 -9.13 0.05
C GLU A 75 16.05 -8.15 -0.72
N VAL A 76 14.74 -8.32 -0.55
CA VAL A 76 13.72 -7.43 -1.10
C VAL A 76 13.81 -6.10 -0.36
N VAL A 77 13.61 -5.00 -1.08
CA VAL A 77 13.50 -3.67 -0.47
C VAL A 77 12.27 -3.64 0.42
N ALA A 78 12.43 -3.20 1.66
CA ALA A 78 11.35 -2.96 2.61
C ALA A 78 11.34 -1.49 3.01
N LEU A 79 10.14 -0.94 3.27
CA LEU A 79 9.97 0.40 3.82
C LEU A 79 9.63 0.26 5.31
N ILE A 80 10.51 0.79 6.17
CA ILE A 80 10.33 0.77 7.63
C ILE A 80 9.35 1.89 8.00
N VAL A 81 8.29 1.53 8.75
CA VAL A 81 7.19 2.43 9.13
C VAL A 81 7.34 2.94 10.58
N SER A 82 7.96 2.14 11.47
CA SER A 82 8.26 2.55 12.84
C SER A 82 9.76 2.43 13.14
N GLU A 83 10.38 3.52 13.60
CA GLU A 83 11.76 3.53 14.11
C GLU A 83 11.81 3.50 15.66
N GLU A 84 10.66 3.64 16.35
CA GLU A 84 10.59 3.96 17.79
C GLU A 84 10.17 2.80 18.71
N ASP A 85 9.67 1.68 18.18
CA ASP A 85 9.26 0.50 18.96
C ASP A 85 10.28 -0.65 18.89
N GLU A 86 10.23 -1.59 19.86
CA GLU A 86 11.17 -2.72 19.95
C GLU A 86 11.04 -3.72 18.77
N ASP A 87 9.96 -3.60 17.99
CA ASP A 87 9.63 -4.40 16.82
C ASP A 87 9.57 -3.48 15.59
N GLU A 88 10.54 -3.62 14.67
CA GLU A 88 10.60 -2.82 13.43
C GLU A 88 9.48 -3.25 12.49
N GLU A 89 8.42 -2.44 12.37
CA GLU A 89 7.32 -2.69 11.43
C GLU A 89 7.70 -2.23 10.02
N PHE A 90 7.42 -3.05 9.01
CA PHE A 90 7.76 -2.77 7.63
C PHE A 90 6.69 -3.22 6.65
N VAL A 91 6.69 -2.56 5.49
CA VAL A 91 5.89 -2.91 4.32
C VAL A 91 6.80 -3.23 3.14
N ILE A 92 6.31 -4.09 2.24
CA ILE A 92 6.99 -4.37 0.98
C ILE A 92 6.39 -3.50 -0.12
N PRO A 93 7.18 -2.61 -0.77
CA PRO A 93 6.71 -1.87 -1.93
C PRO A 93 6.54 -2.82 -3.12
N VAL A 94 5.37 -2.73 -3.76
CA VAL A 94 4.99 -3.54 -4.91
C VAL A 94 4.50 -2.66 -6.05
N TYR A 95 4.85 -2.99 -7.29
CA TYR A 95 4.58 -2.13 -8.44
C TYR A 95 3.70 -2.82 -9.47
N THR A 96 2.69 -2.08 -9.95
CA THR A 96 1.74 -2.55 -10.97
C THR A 96 2.28 -2.44 -12.40
N ASP A 97 3.33 -1.64 -12.61
CA ASP A 97 3.97 -1.49 -13.91
C ASP A 97 5.46 -1.14 -13.81
N GLU A 98 6.21 -1.41 -14.89
CA GLU A 98 7.67 -1.24 -14.93
C GLU A 98 8.09 0.22 -14.79
N LYS A 99 7.27 1.17 -15.22
CA LYS A 99 7.61 2.59 -15.14
C LYS A 99 7.63 3.07 -13.69
N GLU A 100 6.63 2.68 -12.90
CA GLU A 100 6.59 2.99 -11.46
C GLU A 100 7.78 2.36 -10.72
N ALA A 101 8.11 1.10 -11.03
CA ALA A 101 9.26 0.41 -10.46
C ALA A 101 10.59 1.08 -10.83
N GLU A 102 10.77 1.50 -12.09
CA GLU A 102 11.96 2.22 -12.53
C GLU A 102 12.11 3.58 -11.84
N GLU A 103 11.00 4.31 -11.68
CA GLU A 103 10.97 5.59 -10.97
C GLU A 103 11.33 5.42 -9.49
N ALA A 104 10.82 4.37 -8.83
CA ALA A 104 11.17 4.09 -7.45
C ALA A 104 12.64 3.65 -7.28
N ILE A 105 13.16 2.83 -8.19
CA ILE A 105 14.59 2.45 -8.21
C ILE A 105 15.48 3.69 -8.36
N ALA A 106 15.07 4.69 -9.14
CA ALA A 106 15.82 5.94 -9.24
C ALA A 106 15.93 6.63 -7.88
N VAL A 107 14.82 6.70 -7.12
CA VAL A 107 14.80 7.24 -5.75
C VAL A 107 15.69 6.42 -4.81
N PHE A 108 15.59 5.09 -4.83
CA PHE A 108 16.42 4.22 -3.98
C PHE A 108 17.92 4.36 -4.30
N LYS A 109 18.30 4.52 -5.57
CA LYS A 109 19.70 4.76 -5.95
C LYS A 109 20.24 6.11 -5.47
N GLU A 110 19.40 7.14 -5.42
CA GLU A 110 19.81 8.43 -4.87
C GLU A 110 20.07 8.34 -3.35
N GLN A 111 19.34 7.49 -2.64
CA GLN A 111 19.47 7.31 -1.20
C GLN A 111 20.56 6.29 -0.80
N PHE A 112 20.71 5.21 -1.56
CA PHE A 112 21.54 4.04 -1.23
C PHE A 112 22.55 3.71 -2.33
N GLY A 113 23.19 4.72 -2.92
CA GLY A 113 23.96 4.65 -4.18
C GLY A 113 25.11 3.64 -4.30
N GLU A 114 25.36 2.79 -3.30
CA GLU A 114 26.24 1.63 -3.39
C GLU A 114 25.50 0.33 -3.80
N ASN A 115 24.17 0.30 -3.75
CA ASN A 115 23.35 -0.87 -4.09
C ASN A 115 23.03 -0.94 -5.60
N GLU A 116 22.97 -2.16 -6.14
CA GLU A 116 22.35 -2.42 -7.44
C GLU A 116 20.98 -3.06 -7.21
N PHE A 117 19.98 -2.61 -7.95
CA PHE A 117 18.61 -3.09 -7.79
C PHE A 117 18.20 -3.90 -9.02
N GLU A 118 17.52 -5.02 -8.78
CA GLU A 118 16.85 -5.82 -9.80
C GLU A 118 15.35 -5.95 -9.51
N CYS A 119 14.59 -6.28 -10.54
CA CYS A 119 13.15 -6.46 -10.46
C CYS A 119 12.80 -7.94 -10.64
N ASP A 120 11.94 -8.46 -9.77
CA ASP A 120 11.30 -9.76 -9.90
C ASP A 120 9.78 -9.60 -9.96
N ARG A 121 9.08 -10.63 -10.45
CA ARG A 121 7.61 -10.66 -10.52
C ARG A 121 7.07 -11.72 -9.57
N LYS A 122 6.07 -11.37 -8.76
CA LYS A 122 5.38 -12.28 -7.84
C LYS A 122 3.91 -11.94 -7.73
N VAL A 123 3.08 -12.95 -7.52
CA VAL A 123 1.65 -12.74 -7.23
C VAL A 123 1.50 -12.23 -5.80
N GLY A 124 0.58 -11.31 -5.54
CA GLY A 124 0.39 -10.73 -4.20
C GLY A 124 0.22 -11.77 -3.09
N SER A 125 -0.57 -12.83 -3.32
CA SER A 125 -0.70 -13.96 -2.39
C SER A 125 0.61 -14.71 -2.12
N GLU A 126 1.52 -14.82 -3.09
CA GLU A 126 2.85 -15.41 -2.88
C GLU A 126 3.73 -14.50 -2.01
N ILE A 127 3.66 -13.19 -2.23
CA ILE A 127 4.40 -12.21 -1.42
C ILE A 127 3.92 -12.29 0.04
N LEU A 128 2.61 -12.27 0.28
CA LEU A 128 2.06 -12.35 1.64
C LEU A 128 2.45 -13.66 2.33
N ALA A 129 2.43 -14.78 1.61
CA ALA A 129 2.84 -16.07 2.15
C ALA A 129 4.31 -16.08 2.56
N ASP A 130 5.19 -15.49 1.75
CA ASP A 130 6.64 -15.44 2.02
C ASP A 130 6.99 -14.68 3.31
N TYR A 131 6.16 -13.71 3.71
CA TYR A 131 6.38 -12.87 4.90
C TYR A 131 5.40 -13.14 6.04
N SER A 132 4.50 -14.13 5.92
CA SER A 132 3.45 -14.40 6.92
C SER A 132 3.95 -14.82 8.31
N ASP A 133 5.20 -15.31 8.42
CA ASP A 133 5.84 -15.68 9.68
C ASP A 133 6.67 -14.54 10.29
N ASP A 134 6.80 -13.39 9.61
CA ASP A 134 7.55 -12.23 10.09
C ASP A 134 6.63 -11.29 10.87
N GLU A 135 6.87 -11.17 12.18
CA GLU A 135 6.04 -10.36 13.09
C GLU A 135 6.10 -8.86 12.76
N GLY A 136 7.15 -8.39 12.07
CA GLY A 136 7.28 -6.99 11.63
C GLY A 136 6.57 -6.68 10.31
N PHE A 137 6.11 -7.69 9.56
CA PHE A 137 5.50 -7.48 8.26
C PHE A 137 4.02 -7.08 8.39
N ILE A 138 3.73 -5.80 8.11
CA ILE A 138 2.36 -5.26 8.26
C ILE A 138 1.58 -5.18 6.94
N GLY A 139 2.22 -5.29 5.77
CA GLY A 139 1.49 -5.24 4.50
C GLY A 139 2.29 -4.80 3.28
N LEU A 140 1.55 -4.42 2.23
CA LEU A 140 2.11 -4.04 0.93
C LEU A 140 1.87 -2.56 0.64
N ALA A 141 2.89 -1.87 0.14
CA ALA A 141 2.77 -0.48 -0.33
C ALA A 141 2.64 -0.46 -1.85
N ILE A 142 1.47 -0.09 -2.37
CA ILE A 142 1.19 -0.16 -3.81
C ILE A 142 1.78 1.06 -4.52
N ASN A 143 2.67 0.84 -5.49
CA ASN A 143 3.37 1.87 -6.28
C ASN A 143 4.05 2.95 -5.43
N ALA A 144 4.67 2.58 -4.30
CA ALA A 144 5.43 3.51 -3.47
C ALA A 144 6.81 3.83 -4.09
N PRO A 145 7.32 5.08 -4.02
CA PRO A 145 6.83 6.20 -3.21
C PRO A 145 5.86 7.14 -3.96
N GLN A 146 5.43 6.79 -5.18
CA GLN A 146 4.58 7.66 -5.99
C GLN A 146 3.18 7.81 -5.40
N TRP A 147 2.70 6.76 -4.76
CA TRP A 147 1.37 6.66 -4.19
C TRP A 147 1.43 6.52 -2.67
N ASP A 148 0.45 7.12 -2.01
CA ASP A 148 0.28 7.06 -0.56
C ASP A 148 -0.81 6.03 -0.21
N PHE A 149 -0.56 4.77 -0.56
CA PHE A 149 -1.50 3.67 -0.30
C PHE A 149 -0.78 2.42 0.17
N VAL A 150 -1.18 1.96 1.35
CA VAL A 150 -0.73 0.73 2.00
C VAL A 150 -1.95 -0.14 2.25
N ILE A 151 -1.83 -1.43 1.97
CA ILE A 151 -2.84 -2.42 2.31
C ILE A 151 -2.29 -3.41 3.33
N GLY A 152 -3.04 -3.62 4.42
CA GLY A 152 -2.65 -4.49 5.51
C GLY A 152 -2.54 -5.94 5.07
N SER A 153 -1.55 -6.67 5.58
CA SER A 153 -1.36 -8.10 5.27
C SER A 153 -2.56 -8.95 5.71
N GLU A 154 -3.24 -8.54 6.77
CA GLU A 154 -4.45 -9.20 7.31
C GLU A 154 -5.71 -8.95 6.46
N ASP A 155 -5.76 -7.85 5.70
CA ASP A 155 -6.90 -7.47 4.87
C ASP A 155 -6.86 -8.17 3.50
N VAL A 156 -5.66 -8.54 3.02
CA VAL A 156 -5.52 -9.17 1.70
C VAL A 156 -5.86 -10.66 1.77
N HIS A 157 -7.10 -10.96 1.40
CA HIS A 157 -7.64 -12.30 1.38
C HIS A 157 -8.55 -12.53 0.16
N ASP A 158 -8.62 -13.78 -0.29
CA ASP A 158 -9.62 -14.21 -1.27
C ASP A 158 -10.91 -14.61 -0.53
N CYS A 159 -11.82 -13.65 -0.29
CA CYS A 159 -13.09 -13.93 0.40
C CYS A 159 -14.13 -14.62 -0.50
N CYS A 160 -13.77 -14.98 -1.74
CA CYS A 160 -14.64 -15.68 -2.67
C CYS A 160 -14.54 -17.22 -2.53
N GLU A 161 -15.01 -17.77 -1.39
CA GLU A 161 -15.41 -19.20 -1.29
C GLU A 161 -16.91 -19.42 -1.51
#